data_AF-A0A7W1SV09-F1
#
_entry.id   AF-A0A7W1SV09-F1
#
_cell.length_a   1.000
_cell.length_b   1.000
_cell.length_c   1.000
_cell.angle_alpha   90.00
_cell.angle_beta   90.00
_cell.angle_gamma   90.00
#
_symmetry.space_group_name_H-M   'P 1'
#
loop_
_entity.id
_entity.type
_entity.pdbx_description
1 polymer ?
#
loop_
_entity_poly.entity_id
_entity_poly.type
_entity_poly.pdbx_seq_one_letter_code
_entity_poly.pdbx_strand_id
1 'polypeptide(L)' 'MRKGFEGLYGLARDHMGCDPLSGHVFLFCNRGRNRLKLLI' A
#
# COMPACT_ATOMS: atom_id res chain seq x y z
N MET A 1 3.04 -10.23 -2.81
CA MET A 1 2.90 -9.01 -3.64
C MET A 1 2.29 -9.34 -4.99
N ARG A 2 1.00 -9.71 -5.02
CA ARG A 2 0.27 -9.92 -6.30
C ARG A 2 -0.56 -8.70 -6.71
N LYS A 3 -0.80 -7.76 -5.77
CA LYS A 3 -1.61 -6.56 -6.00
C LYS A 3 -0.83 -5.47 -6.76
N GLY A 4 -1.48 -4.87 -7.74
CA GLY A 4 -1.06 -3.66 -8.46
C GLY A 4 -1.49 -2.38 -7.72
N PHE A 5 -1.48 -1.23 -8.41
CA PHE A 5 -1.80 0.08 -7.81
C PHE A 5 -3.16 0.11 -7.12
N GLU A 6 -4.26 -0.16 -7.83
CA GLU A 6 -5.63 -0.17 -7.28
C GLU A 6 -5.77 -1.07 -6.05
N GLY A 7 -5.13 -2.25 -6.09
CA GLY A 7 -5.18 -3.19 -4.97
C GLY A 7 -4.40 -2.72 -3.74
N LEU A 8 -3.37 -1.88 -3.91
CA LEU A 8 -2.65 -1.25 -2.80
C LEU A 8 -3.39 -0.01 -2.29
N TYR A 9 -3.98 0.77 -3.21
CA TYR A 9 -4.84 1.91 -2.88
C TYR A 9 -6.00 1.48 -1.98
N GLY A 10 -6.72 0.41 -2.36
CA GLY A 10 -7.78 -0.16 -1.54
C GLY A 10 -7.29 -0.72 -0.19
N LEU A 11 -6.05 -1.19 -0.08
CA LEU A 11 -5.52 -1.60 1.23
C LEU A 11 -5.29 -0.41 2.17
N ALA A 12 -4.76 0.69 1.65
CA ALA A 12 -4.58 1.91 2.44
C ALA A 12 -5.93 2.49 2.87
N ARG A 13 -6.90 2.57 1.96
CA ARG A 13 -8.25 3.06 2.27
C ARG A 13 -9.04 2.11 3.18
N ASP A 14 -9.24 0.87 2.73
CA ASP A 14 -10.25 -0.02 3.33
C ASP A 14 -9.71 -0.80 4.54
N HIS A 15 -8.39 -1.06 4.56
CA HIS A 15 -7.77 -1.89 5.61
C HIS A 15 -7.01 -1.06 6.64
N MET A 16 -6.34 0.01 6.21
CA MET A 16 -5.66 0.93 7.13
C MET A 16 -6.54 2.12 7.54
N GLY A 17 -7.66 2.37 6.84
CA GLY A 17 -8.54 3.50 7.14
C GLY A 17 -7.93 4.86 6.82
N CYS A 18 -6.87 4.91 6.02
CA CYS A 18 -6.16 6.13 5.69
C CYS A 18 -6.57 6.64 4.31
N ASP A 19 -6.56 7.95 4.12
CA ASP A 19 -6.66 8.54 2.78
C ASP A 19 -5.31 8.41 2.04
N PRO A 20 -5.23 7.67 0.94
CA PRO A 20 -3.99 7.53 0.18
C PRO A 20 -3.53 8.83 -0.50
N LEU A 21 -4.41 9.83 -0.59
CA LEU A 21 -4.13 11.12 -1.23
C LEU A 21 -3.71 12.22 -0.25
N SER A 22 -3.58 11.91 1.04
CA SER A 22 -3.23 12.89 2.08
C SER A 22 -1.76 13.33 2.07
N GLY A 23 -0.95 12.83 1.13
CA GLY A 23 0.50 13.06 1.07
C GLY A 23 1.32 12.13 1.98
N HIS A 24 0.69 11.12 2.59
CA HIS A 24 1.41 10.05 3.29
C HIS A 24 2.06 9.07 2.31
N VAL A 25 3.18 8.50 2.73
CA VAL A 25 3.85 7.41 2.01
C VAL A 25 3.44 6.08 2.62
N PHE A 26 2.82 5.20 1.83
CA PHE A 26 2.45 3.87 2.28
C PHE A 26 3.45 2.83 1.77
N LEU A 27 4.06 2.08 2.71
CA LEU A 27 5.02 1.02 2.42
C LEU A 27 4.36 -0.35 2.58
N PHE A 28 4.38 -1.14 1.51
CA PHE A 28 3.91 -2.51 1.49
C PHE A 28 5.07 -3.47 1.30
N CYS A 29 5.20 -4.47 2.18
CA CYS A 29 6.18 -5.54 2.03
C CYS A 29 5.50 -6.87 1.68
N ASN A 30 6.20 -7.75 0.97
CA ASN A 30 5.76 -9.14 0.87
C ASN A 30 5.97 -9.90 2.19
N ARG A 31 5.41 -11.12 2.29
CA ARG A 31 5.54 -11.96 3.50
C ARG A 31 7.00 -12.25 3.88
N GLY A 32 7.88 -12.40 2.90
CA GLY A 32 9.32 -12.57 3.11
C GLY A 32 10.10 -11.28 3.40
N ARG A 33 9.43 -10.12 3.44
CA ARG A 33 9.99 -8.78 3.70
C ARG A 33 11.23 -8.42 2.88
N ASN A 34 11.38 -8.99 1.70
CA ASN A 34 12.53 -8.78 0.80
C ASN A 34 12.17 -7.98 -0.45
N ARG A 35 10.89 -7.57 -0.57
CA ARG A 35 10.39 -6.71 -1.64
C ARG A 35 9.46 -5.68 -1.04
N LEU A 36 9.61 -4.44 -1.50
CA LEU A 36 8.81 -3.29 -1.08
C LEU A 36 8.07 -2.69 -2.28
N LYS A 37 6.89 -2.13 -2.01
CA LYS A 37 6.18 -1.22 -2.90
C LYS A 37 5.81 0.02 -2.12
N LEU A 38 5.99 1.17 -2.75
CA LEU A 38 5.57 2.46 -2.22
C LEU A 38 4.33 2.93 -2.97
N LEU A 39 3.40 3.54 -2.24
CA LEU A 39 2.27 4.28 -2.76
C LEU A 39 2.38 5.71 -2.22
N ILE A 40 2.30 6.68 -3.13
CA ILE A 40 2.45 8.13 -2.95
C ILE A 40 1.34 8.84 -3.71
#